data_AF-A0A951Z3N7-F1
#
_entry.id   AF-A0A951Z3N7-F1
#
_cell.length_a   1.000
_cell.length_b   1.000
_cell.length_c   1.000
_cell.angle_alpha   90.00
_cell.angle_beta   90.00
_cell.angle_gamma   90.00
#
_symmetry.space_group_name_H-M   'P 1'
#
loop_
_entity.id
_entity.type
_entity.pdbx_description
1 polymer ?
#
loop_
_entity_poly.entity_id
_entity_poly.type
_entity_poly.pdbx_seq_one_letter_code
_entity_poly.pdbx_strand_id
1 'polypeptide(L)'
;MARKLLSHSPVSLLIARCGHDQTPEQAIERLESKSRLDVLVAVDGSAGSINAVQTISSAPDKAFGKVVPVCVHPLIVTPTGIEPSMFRDTYDEDEMRAKNLVSGAEDTLRRVADTVVGRAVLARPAHGLIGVAEKEAADLLVIGATRHGALERFFIGSVSYEVATEAPCSVLVVRRKG
;
A
#
# COMPACT_ATOMS: atom_id res chain seq x y z
N MET A 1 -9.23 13.65 15.80
CA MET A 1 -8.72 14.74 14.93
C MET A 1 -8.03 14.19 13.67
N ALA A 2 -7.03 13.29 13.80
CA ALA A 2 -6.29 12.72 12.67
C ALA A 2 -7.16 12.06 11.58
N ARG A 3 -8.15 11.23 11.96
CA ARG A 3 -9.06 10.59 10.99
C ARG A 3 -9.82 11.60 10.12
N LYS A 4 -10.23 12.75 10.67
CA LYS A 4 -10.95 13.79 9.92
C LYS A 4 -10.05 14.45 8.87
N LEU A 5 -8.78 14.70 9.19
CA LEU A 5 -7.77 15.23 8.26
C LEU A 5 -7.45 14.22 7.15
N LEU A 6 -7.20 12.96 7.54
CA LEU A 6 -6.96 11.87 6.59
C LEU A 6 -8.15 11.68 5.65
N SER A 7 -9.37 11.76 6.16
CA SER A 7 -10.60 11.72 5.37
C SER A 7 -10.75 12.93 4.44
N HIS A 8 -10.60 14.17 4.91
CA HIS A 8 -11.08 15.35 4.18
C HIS A 8 -10.02 16.15 3.40
N SER A 9 -8.74 15.78 3.46
CA SER A 9 -7.69 16.51 2.72
C SER A 9 -7.85 16.35 1.19
N PRO A 10 -7.85 17.42 0.38
CA PRO A 10 -7.94 17.33 -1.07
C PRO A 10 -6.61 16.92 -1.75
N VAL A 11 -5.51 16.82 -0.99
CA VAL A 11 -4.17 16.49 -1.49
C VAL A 11 -3.67 15.17 -0.91
N SER A 12 -2.69 14.57 -1.58
CA SER A 12 -1.95 13.43 -1.03
C SER A 12 -1.28 13.83 0.29
N LEU A 13 -1.27 12.91 1.25
CA LEU A 13 -0.75 13.17 2.60
C LEU A 13 0.40 12.21 2.89
N LEU A 14 1.53 12.75 3.33
CA LEU A 14 2.60 11.98 3.95
C LEU A 14 2.37 11.96 5.47
N ILE A 15 2.32 10.76 6.03
CA ILE A 15 2.26 10.52 7.47
C ILE A 15 3.64 10.02 7.88
N ALA A 16 4.44 10.91 8.48
CA ALA A 16 5.79 10.58 8.91
C ALA A 16 5.75 9.70 10.17
N ARG A 17 6.38 8.53 10.12
CA ARG A 17 6.50 7.65 11.28
C ARG A 17 7.70 8.06 12.14
N CYS A 18 7.42 8.50 13.36
CA CYS A 18 8.43 8.89 14.34
C CYS A 18 8.86 7.69 15.20
N GLY A 19 10.15 7.59 15.51
CA GLY A 19 10.62 6.80 16.66
C GLY A 19 10.17 7.41 17.99
N HIS A 20 10.35 6.69 19.10
CA HIS A 20 9.85 7.09 20.43
C HIS A 20 10.33 8.49 20.86
N ASP A 21 11.56 8.85 20.49
CA ASP A 21 12.22 10.12 20.83
C ASP A 21 12.42 11.05 19.62
N GLN A 22 11.67 10.86 18.53
CA GLN A 22 11.80 11.65 17.31
C GLN A 22 10.61 12.58 17.08
N THR A 23 10.86 13.77 16.55
CA THR A 23 9.81 14.67 16.04
C THR A 23 9.39 14.28 14.61
N PRO A 24 8.21 14.72 14.14
CA PRO A 24 7.79 14.53 12.76
C PRO A 24 8.77 15.08 11.74
N GLU A 25 9.39 16.23 12.02
CA GLU A 25 10.39 16.87 11.17
C GLU A 25 11.64 15.99 11.04
N GLN A 26 12.13 15.44 12.15
CA GLN A 26 13.27 14.51 12.14
C GLN A 26 12.97 13.22 11.36
N ALA A 27 11.73 12.74 11.41
CA ALA A 27 11.30 11.60 10.61
C ALA A 27 11.27 11.91 9.11
N ILE A 28 10.88 13.13 8.72
CA ILE A 28 10.91 13.60 7.32
C ILE A 28 12.36 13.78 6.86
N GLU A 29 13.20 14.46 7.64
CA GLU A 29 14.63 14.63 7.35
C GLU A 29 15.33 13.28 7.14
N ARG A 30 14.97 12.26 7.93
CA ARG A 30 15.50 10.90 7.74
C ARG A 30 15.14 10.34 6.36
N LEU A 31 13.91 10.52 5.90
CA LEU A 31 13.51 10.09 4.56
C LEU A 31 14.25 10.88 3.48
N GLU A 32 14.39 12.19 3.63
CA GLU A 32 15.06 13.06 2.66
C GLU A 32 16.58 12.82 2.60
N SER A 33 17.19 12.41 3.72
CA SER A 33 18.63 12.13 3.81
C SER A 33 19.04 10.81 3.13
N LYS A 34 18.10 9.89 2.90
CA LYS A 34 18.38 8.63 2.23
C LYS A 34 18.63 8.88 0.75
N SER A 35 19.73 8.34 0.23
CA SER A 35 20.05 8.44 -1.19
C SER A 35 18.95 7.86 -2.08
N ARG A 36 18.36 6.73 -1.66
CA ARG A 36 17.22 6.08 -2.31
C ARG A 36 16.36 5.38 -1.26
N LEU A 37 15.04 5.46 -1.43
CA LEU A 37 14.07 4.84 -0.53
C LEU A 37 13.70 3.42 -0.99
N ASP A 38 13.40 2.56 -0.03
CA ASP A 38 12.72 1.29 -0.26
C ASP A 38 11.21 1.45 -0.06
N VAL A 39 10.44 1.23 -1.12
CA VAL A 39 9.04 1.62 -1.19
C VAL A 39 8.14 0.40 -1.34
N LEU A 40 7.14 0.30 -0.48
CA LEU A 40 6.05 -0.65 -0.58
C LEU A 40 4.85 0.04 -1.26
N VAL A 41 4.22 -0.59 -2.25
CA VAL A 41 3.03 -0.02 -2.93
C VAL A 41 1.87 -1.00 -2.83
N ALA A 42 0.77 -0.59 -2.20
CA ALA A 42 -0.43 -1.42 -2.09
C ALA A 42 -1.20 -1.47 -3.42
N VAL A 43 -1.51 -2.69 -3.87
CA VAL A 43 -2.20 -2.98 -5.14
C VAL A 43 -3.41 -3.86 -4.88
N ASP A 44 -4.58 -3.43 -5.34
CA ASP A 44 -5.86 -4.18 -5.24
C ASP A 44 -6.70 -4.10 -6.52
N GLY A 45 -6.18 -3.45 -7.56
CA GLY A 45 -6.88 -3.18 -8.82
C GLY A 45 -7.91 -2.05 -8.76
N SER A 46 -8.13 -1.44 -7.59
CA SER A 46 -8.99 -0.27 -7.45
C SER A 46 -8.37 0.96 -8.14
N ALA A 47 -9.20 1.95 -8.44
CA ALA A 47 -8.70 3.23 -8.93
C ALA A 47 -7.70 3.88 -7.97
N GLY A 48 -7.86 3.67 -6.65
CA GLY A 48 -6.94 4.18 -5.63
C GLY A 48 -5.54 3.58 -5.78
N SER A 49 -5.43 2.25 -5.86
CA SER A 49 -4.13 1.60 -6.03
C SER A 49 -3.48 1.89 -7.37
N ILE A 50 -4.27 2.01 -8.45
CA ILE A 50 -3.74 2.44 -9.76
C ILE A 50 -3.08 3.83 -9.66
N ASN A 51 -3.73 4.79 -8.97
CA ASN A 51 -3.13 6.12 -8.78
C ASN A 51 -1.86 6.05 -7.89
N ALA A 52 -1.81 5.14 -6.92
CA ALA A 52 -0.62 4.91 -6.10
C ALA A 52 0.56 4.41 -6.95
N VAL A 53 0.34 3.40 -7.79
CA VAL A 53 1.35 2.90 -8.74
C VAL A 53 1.80 4.01 -9.69
N GLN A 54 0.86 4.77 -10.26
CA GLN A 54 1.16 5.89 -11.18
C GLN A 54 1.99 7.00 -10.52
N THR A 55 1.72 7.28 -9.24
CA THR A 55 2.48 8.28 -8.48
C THR A 55 3.94 7.86 -8.39
N ILE A 56 4.21 6.59 -8.07
CA ILE A 56 5.58 6.07 -7.96
C ILE A 56 6.25 5.90 -9.33
N SER A 57 5.52 5.47 -10.36
CA SER A 57 6.08 5.29 -11.72
C SER A 57 6.46 6.61 -12.41
N SER A 58 5.93 7.75 -11.93
CA SER A 58 6.25 9.09 -12.44
C SER A 58 7.58 9.65 -11.94
N ALA A 59 8.23 8.97 -10.99
CA ALA A 59 9.55 9.35 -10.53
C ALA A 59 10.62 9.20 -11.64
N PRO A 60 11.78 9.87 -11.49
CA PRO A 60 12.93 9.67 -12.37
C PRO A 60 13.35 8.20 -12.47
N ASP A 61 14.12 7.89 -13.52
CA ASP A 61 14.72 6.57 -13.67
C ASP A 61 15.59 6.25 -12.45
N LYS A 62 15.46 5.03 -11.92
CA LYS A 62 16.25 4.60 -10.76
C LYS A 62 16.17 5.59 -9.56
N ALA A 63 14.99 6.13 -9.28
CA ALA A 63 14.77 6.98 -8.11
C ALA A 63 14.77 6.19 -6.77
N PHE A 64 14.39 4.91 -6.79
CA PHE A 64 14.20 4.09 -5.59
C PHE A 64 15.20 2.93 -5.52
N GLY A 65 15.61 2.49 -4.33
CA GLY A 65 16.48 1.33 -4.18
C GLY A 65 15.68 0.08 -4.54
N LYS A 66 14.61 -0.14 -3.78
CA LYS A 66 13.66 -1.23 -3.98
C LYS A 66 12.23 -0.71 -4.09
N VAL A 67 11.44 -1.31 -4.97
CA VAL A 67 9.98 -1.12 -4.99
C VAL A 67 9.30 -2.48 -4.90
N VAL A 68 8.35 -2.63 -3.98
CA VAL A 68 7.64 -3.87 -3.69
C VAL A 68 6.14 -3.64 -3.89
N PRO A 69 5.55 -3.96 -5.05
CA PRO A 69 4.10 -3.97 -5.19
C PRO A 69 3.49 -5.14 -4.42
N VAL A 70 2.49 -4.87 -3.58
CA VAL A 70 1.85 -5.87 -2.72
C VAL A 70 0.36 -5.92 -2.95
N CYS A 71 -0.15 -7.09 -3.30
CA CYS A 71 -1.59 -7.38 -3.25
C CYS A 71 -1.87 -8.32 -2.10
N VAL A 72 -2.76 -7.89 -1.19
CA VAL A 72 -3.25 -8.74 -0.10
C VAL A 72 -4.64 -9.23 -0.47
N HIS A 73 -4.80 -10.54 -0.64
CA HIS A 73 -6.10 -11.15 -0.85
C HIS A 73 -6.60 -11.74 0.48
N PRO A 74 -7.91 -11.61 0.77
CA PRO A 74 -8.46 -11.91 2.08
C PRO A 74 -8.33 -13.40 2.40
N LEU A 75 -7.92 -13.69 3.64
CA LEU A 75 -8.06 -15.02 4.20
C LEU A 75 -9.56 -15.30 4.43
N ILE A 76 -10.19 -16.03 3.51
CA ILE A 76 -11.51 -16.61 3.75
C ILE A 76 -11.29 -17.79 4.71
N VAL A 77 -11.97 -17.76 5.85
CA VAL A 77 -11.97 -18.88 6.80
C VAL A 77 -13.25 -19.66 6.55
N THR A 78 -13.11 -20.95 6.24
CA THR A 78 -14.25 -21.82 6.01
C THR A 78 -15.01 -22.02 7.32
N PRO A 79 -16.33 -21.70 7.37
CA PRO A 79 -17.13 -21.93 8.56
C PRO A 79 -17.11 -23.41 8.97
N THR A 80 -17.27 -23.65 10.27
CA THR A 80 -17.33 -25.01 10.83
C THR A 80 -18.45 -25.80 10.17
N GLY A 81 -18.15 -27.02 9.71
CA GLY A 81 -19.13 -27.89 9.03
C GLY A 81 -19.20 -27.73 7.51
N ILE A 82 -18.37 -26.88 6.90
CA ILE A 82 -18.22 -26.79 5.45
C ILE A 82 -16.88 -27.40 5.01
N GLU A 83 -16.90 -28.27 4.01
CA GLU A 83 -15.71 -28.88 3.42
C GLU A 83 -14.82 -27.82 2.71
N PRO A 84 -13.51 -27.72 3.03
CA PRO A 84 -12.64 -26.72 2.44
C PRO A 84 -12.53 -26.77 0.91
N SER A 85 -12.70 -27.95 0.31
CA SER A 85 -12.69 -28.11 -1.15
C SER A 85 -13.78 -27.32 -1.85
N MET A 86 -14.86 -26.97 -1.15
CA MET A 86 -16.01 -26.26 -1.70
C MET A 86 -15.69 -24.80 -2.07
N PHE A 87 -14.57 -24.25 -1.59
CA PHE A 87 -14.10 -22.89 -1.89
C PHE A 87 -12.75 -22.86 -2.62
N ARG A 88 -12.20 -24.02 -3.01
CA ARG A 88 -10.87 -24.12 -3.64
C ARG A 88 -10.74 -23.23 -4.86
N ASP A 89 -11.70 -23.32 -5.78
CA ASP A 89 -11.67 -22.55 -7.03
C ASP A 89 -11.66 -21.04 -6.75
N THR A 90 -12.41 -20.58 -5.74
CA THR A 90 -12.41 -19.17 -5.32
C THR A 90 -11.05 -18.74 -4.75
N TYR A 91 -10.40 -19.58 -3.94
CA TYR A 91 -9.05 -19.27 -3.43
C TYR A 91 -8.02 -19.17 -4.56
N ASP A 92 -8.06 -20.12 -5.49
CA ASP A 92 -7.14 -20.18 -6.63
C ASP A 92 -7.36 -18.96 -7.55
N GLU A 93 -8.62 -18.56 -7.79
CA GLU A 93 -8.98 -17.36 -8.54
C GLU A 93 -8.49 -16.08 -7.87
N ASP A 94 -8.69 -15.92 -6.56
CA ASP A 94 -8.24 -14.75 -5.81
C ASP A 94 -6.71 -14.64 -5.77
N GLU A 95 -6.01 -15.77 -5.59
CA GLU A 95 -4.55 -15.82 -5.61
C GLU A 95 -4.01 -15.50 -7.01
N MET A 96 -4.59 -16.08 -8.07
CA MET A 96 -4.22 -15.76 -9.45
C MET A 96 -4.45 -14.28 -9.77
N ARG A 97 -5.60 -13.74 -9.35
CA ARG A 97 -5.90 -12.31 -9.51
C ARG A 97 -4.87 -11.44 -8.78
N ALA A 98 -4.51 -11.76 -7.55
CA ALA A 98 -3.51 -11.04 -6.78
C ALA A 98 -2.13 -11.07 -7.47
N LYS A 99 -1.71 -12.24 -7.97
CA LYS A 99 -0.47 -12.41 -8.73
C LYS A 99 -0.47 -11.58 -10.02
N ASN A 100 -1.57 -11.57 -10.76
CA ASN A 100 -1.71 -10.79 -11.99
C ASN A 100 -1.63 -9.28 -11.72
N LEU A 101 -2.30 -8.79 -10.68
CA LEU A 101 -2.24 -7.39 -10.27
C LEU A 101 -0.82 -6.97 -9.89
N VAL A 102 -0.13 -7.82 -9.13
CA VAL A 102 1.26 -7.61 -8.73
C VAL A 102 2.17 -7.57 -9.95
N SER A 103 2.08 -8.54 -10.86
CA SER A 103 2.89 -8.59 -12.08
C SER A 103 2.73 -7.34 -12.94
N GLY A 104 1.49 -6.88 -13.15
CA GLY A 104 1.25 -5.65 -13.91
C GLY A 104 1.84 -4.39 -13.25
N ALA A 105 1.82 -4.34 -11.91
CA ALA A 105 2.46 -3.27 -11.16
C ALA A 105 3.99 -3.36 -11.23
N GLU A 106 4.58 -4.56 -11.17
CA GLU A 106 6.01 -4.75 -11.36
C GLU A 106 6.47 -4.15 -12.69
N ASP A 107 5.82 -4.52 -13.79
CA ASP A 107 6.18 -4.05 -15.13
C ASP A 107 6.12 -2.52 -15.25
N THR A 108 5.13 -1.90 -14.61
CA THR A 108 4.99 -0.44 -14.55
C THR A 108 6.11 0.23 -13.73
N LEU A 109 6.62 -0.46 -12.71
CA LEU A 109 7.55 0.10 -11.72
C LEU A 109 9.03 -0.26 -11.99
N ARG A 110 9.33 -1.22 -12.87
CA ARG A 110 10.69 -1.71 -13.20
C ARG A 110 11.70 -0.58 -13.49
N ARG A 111 11.25 0.48 -14.16
CA ARG A 111 12.09 1.62 -14.55
C ARG A 111 12.56 2.45 -13.34
N VAL A 112 11.68 2.67 -12.36
CA VAL A 112 11.94 3.66 -11.30
C VAL A 112 12.78 3.13 -10.13
N ALA A 113 13.13 1.84 -10.11
CA ALA A 113 13.87 1.23 -9.00
C ALA A 113 15.02 0.32 -9.45
N ASP A 114 16.03 0.09 -8.59
CA ASP A 114 17.06 -0.91 -8.89
C ASP A 114 16.47 -2.30 -8.91
N THR A 115 15.64 -2.59 -7.90
CA THR A 115 15.00 -3.88 -7.72
C THR A 115 13.49 -3.69 -7.61
N VAL A 116 12.74 -4.50 -8.34
CA VAL A 116 11.29 -4.61 -8.18
C VAL A 116 10.94 -6.06 -7.91
N VAL A 117 10.30 -6.32 -6.76
CA VAL A 117 9.84 -7.68 -6.41
C VAL A 117 8.46 -7.61 -5.79
N GLY A 118 7.50 -8.22 -6.45
CA GLY A 118 6.11 -8.25 -6.06
C GLY A 118 5.80 -9.28 -4.98
N ARG A 119 4.68 -9.07 -4.29
CA ARG A 119 4.14 -9.97 -3.26
C ARG A 119 2.63 -10.11 -3.40
N ALA A 120 2.15 -11.33 -3.60
CA ALA A 120 0.76 -11.70 -3.32
C ALA A 120 0.72 -12.34 -1.92
N VAL A 121 -0.14 -11.85 -1.03
CA VAL A 121 -0.16 -12.27 0.37
C VAL A 121 -1.59 -12.64 0.78
N LEU A 122 -1.76 -13.83 1.35
CA LEU A 122 -3.01 -14.26 1.96
C LEU A 122 -3.06 -13.76 3.41
N ALA A 123 -3.82 -12.70 3.67
CA ALA A 123 -3.96 -12.11 5.01
C ALA A 123 -5.18 -11.20 5.11
N ARG A 124 -5.44 -10.67 6.31
CA ARG A 124 -6.26 -9.45 6.43
C ARG A 124 -5.51 -8.29 5.76
N PRO A 125 -6.15 -7.48 4.88
CA PRO A 125 -5.45 -6.49 4.05
C PRO A 125 -4.46 -5.57 4.78
N ALA A 126 -4.91 -4.90 5.86
CA ALA A 126 -4.05 -3.99 6.61
C ALA A 126 -2.88 -4.73 7.27
N HIS A 127 -3.16 -5.85 7.96
CA HIS A 127 -2.13 -6.66 8.60
C HIS A 127 -1.11 -7.22 7.61
N GLY A 128 -1.56 -7.66 6.42
CA GLY A 128 -0.67 -8.15 5.37
C GLY A 128 0.26 -7.04 4.88
N LEU A 129 -0.26 -5.85 4.62
CA LEU A 129 0.55 -4.70 4.20
C LEU A 129 1.57 -4.29 5.27
N ILE A 130 1.13 -4.20 6.53
CA ILE A 130 1.99 -3.87 7.69
C ILE A 130 3.09 -4.91 7.87
N GLY A 131 2.74 -6.20 7.82
CA GLY A 131 3.71 -7.29 7.99
C GLY A 131 4.73 -7.36 6.85
N VAL A 132 4.34 -7.06 5.60
CA VAL A 132 5.30 -6.95 4.50
C VAL A 132 6.17 -5.71 4.67
N ALA A 133 5.61 -4.56 5.09
CA ALA A 133 6.39 -3.35 5.33
C ALA A 133 7.48 -3.56 6.39
N GLU A 134 7.15 -4.28 7.46
CA GLU A 134 8.11 -4.68 8.49
C GLU A 134 9.19 -5.63 7.94
N LYS A 135 8.76 -6.71 7.26
CA LYS A 135 9.68 -7.72 6.72
C LYS A 135 10.64 -7.16 5.68
N GLU A 136 10.17 -6.25 4.84
CA GLU A 136 10.96 -5.63 3.78
C GLU A 136 11.73 -4.40 4.29
N ALA A 137 11.61 -4.05 5.58
CA ALA A 137 12.19 -2.84 6.19
C ALA A 137 11.91 -1.57 5.36
N ALA A 138 10.68 -1.45 4.87
CA ALA A 138 10.29 -0.38 3.96
C ALA A 138 10.45 1.00 4.61
N ASP A 139 10.89 1.98 3.84
CA ASP A 139 10.95 3.38 4.26
C ASP A 139 9.59 4.06 4.13
N LEU A 140 8.86 3.69 3.07
CA LEU A 140 7.61 4.32 2.68
C LEU A 140 6.60 3.27 2.20
N LEU A 141 5.40 3.28 2.77
CA LEU A 141 4.25 2.52 2.29
C LEU A 141 3.28 3.47 1.57
N VAL A 142 3.05 3.21 0.29
CA VAL A 142 2.20 4.00 -0.59
C VAL A 142 0.86 3.29 -0.75
N ILE A 143 -0.21 3.99 -0.39
CA ILE A 143 -1.58 3.47 -0.46
C ILE A 143 -2.48 4.44 -1.19
N GLY A 144 -3.47 3.91 -1.92
CA GLY A 144 -4.52 4.73 -2.50
C GLY A 144 -5.58 5.13 -1.47
N ALA A 145 -6.14 6.33 -1.62
CA ALA A 145 -7.45 6.63 -1.02
C ALA A 145 -8.55 5.97 -1.85
N THR A 146 -9.40 5.16 -1.21
CA THR A 146 -10.55 4.51 -1.85
C THR A 146 -11.66 5.53 -2.14
N ARG A 147 -12.37 5.37 -3.26
CA ARG A 147 -13.58 6.14 -3.61
C ARG A 147 -14.74 5.17 -3.79
N HIS A 148 -15.74 5.18 -2.91
CA HIS A 148 -17.03 4.54 -3.19
C HIS A 148 -18.07 5.64 -3.49
N GLY A 149 -18.21 5.99 -4.76
CA GLY A 149 -19.29 6.86 -5.25
C GLY A 149 -19.02 8.38 -5.26
N ALA A 150 -20.00 9.13 -5.80
CA ALA A 150 -19.91 10.57 -6.09
C ALA A 150 -19.90 11.48 -4.83
N LEU A 151 -20.31 10.95 -3.68
CA LEU A 151 -20.42 11.67 -2.40
C LEU A 151 -19.23 11.44 -1.44
N GLU A 152 -18.36 10.45 -1.69
CA GLU A 152 -17.28 10.08 -0.78
C GLU A 152 -15.90 10.58 -1.24
N ARG A 153 -15.81 11.82 -1.72
CA ARG A 153 -14.53 12.48 -2.06
C ARG A 153 -13.61 12.66 -0.84
N PHE A 154 -14.10 12.33 0.36
CA PHE A 154 -13.48 12.64 1.64
C PHE A 154 -13.45 11.44 2.62
N PHE A 155 -13.40 10.19 2.16
CA PHE A 155 -13.23 9.05 3.07
C PHE A 155 -11.93 8.29 2.83
N ILE A 156 -11.16 8.07 3.90
CA ILE A 156 -10.10 7.07 3.92
C ILE A 156 -10.76 5.72 4.22
N GLY A 157 -10.52 4.72 3.37
CA GLY A 157 -11.03 3.36 3.59
C GLY A 157 -10.50 2.77 4.90
N SER A 158 -11.18 1.77 5.46
CA SER A 158 -10.78 1.14 6.74
C SER A 158 -9.36 0.60 6.70
N VAL A 159 -8.99 -0.10 5.63
CA VAL A 159 -7.64 -0.63 5.40
C VAL A 159 -6.62 0.51 5.35
N SER A 160 -6.88 1.54 4.55
CA SER A 160 -5.97 2.69 4.42
C SER A 160 -5.80 3.44 5.73
N TYR A 161 -6.86 3.54 6.54
CA TYR A 161 -6.80 4.17 7.86
C TYR A 161 -5.95 3.36 8.84
N GLU A 162 -6.18 2.06 8.91
CA GLU A 162 -5.43 1.14 9.80
C GLU A 162 -3.95 1.10 9.42
N VAL A 163 -3.63 1.03 8.12
CA VAL A 163 -2.24 1.14 7.64
C VAL A 163 -1.62 2.49 8.00
N ALA A 164 -2.35 3.59 7.80
CA ALA A 164 -1.88 4.94 8.12
C ALA A 164 -1.55 5.15 9.61
N THR A 165 -2.16 4.39 10.52
CA THR A 165 -1.92 4.51 11.97
C THR A 165 -0.90 3.50 12.49
N GLU A 166 -0.90 2.28 11.96
CA GLU A 166 -0.15 1.15 12.53
C GLU A 166 1.11 0.77 11.76
N ALA A 167 1.33 1.29 10.54
CA ALA A 167 2.52 0.91 9.76
C ALA A 167 3.83 1.26 10.50
N PRO A 168 4.86 0.39 10.41
CA PRO A 168 6.16 0.62 11.04
C PRO A 168 6.99 1.68 10.30
N CYS A 169 6.55 2.10 9.12
CA CYS A 169 7.20 3.05 8.25
C CYS A 169 6.29 4.25 7.94
N SER A 170 6.84 5.27 7.28
CA SER A 170 6.04 6.41 6.84
C SER A 170 5.03 5.97 5.78
N VAL A 171 3.87 6.63 5.74
CA VAL A 171 2.78 6.26 4.82
C VAL A 171 2.43 7.42 3.91
N LEU A 172 2.46 7.20 2.60
CA LEU A 172 1.95 8.14 1.61
C LEU A 172 0.54 7.72 1.18
N VAL A 173 -0.45 8.51 1.58
CA VAL A 173 -1.85 8.35 1.14
C VAL A 173 -2.04 9.15 -0.15
N VAL A 174 -2.14 8.45 -1.27
CA VAL A 174 -2.26 9.04 -2.60
C VAL A 174 -3.71 9.41 -2.90
N ARG A 175 -3.91 10.67 -3.30
CA ARG A 175 -5.16 11.17 -3.87
C ARG A 175 -4.92 11.65 -5.29
N ARG A 176 -5.89 11.40 -6.17
CA ARG A 176 -5.85 11.96 -7.53
C ARG A 176 -6.10 13.46 -7.45
N LYS A 177 -5.21 14.27 -8.05
CA LYS A 177 -5.50 15.68 -8.34
C LYS A 177 -6.70 15.72 -9.28
N GLY A 178 -7.71 16.52 -8.92
CA GLY A 178 -8.89 16.77 -9.77
C GLY A 178 -8.49 17.31 -11.13
#